data_AF-A0A6N6WS91-F1
#
_entry.id   AF-A0A6N6WS91-F1
#
_cell.length_a   1.000
_cell.length_b   1.000
_cell.length_c   1.000
_cell.angle_alpha   90.00
_cell.angle_beta   90.00
_cell.angle_gamma   90.00
#
_symmetry.space_group_name_H-M   'P 1'
#
loop_
_entity.id
_entity.type
_entity.pdbx_description
1 polymer ?
#
loop_
_entity_poly.entity_id
_entity_poly.type
_entity_poly.pdbx_seq_one_letter_code
_entity_poly.pdbx_strand_id
1 'polypeptide(L)'
;RISYLREHIRAMGEAIADGIPLMGYTTWGCIDLVSASTGEMSKRYGFVFVDRDDAGNGTLTRTRKKSFWWYKKVIASNGEDLE
;
A
#
# COMPACT_ATOMS: atom_id res chain seq x y z
N ARG A 1 2.45 -0.12 -8.08
CA ARG A 1 2.02 0.18 -6.70
C ARG A 1 2.10 1.67 -6.37
N ILE A 2 3.29 2.30 -6.37
CA ILE A 2 3.43 3.75 -6.09
C ILE A 2 2.53 4.58 -7.01
N SER A 3 2.68 4.46 -8.33
CA SER A 3 1.81 5.17 -9.28
C SER A 3 0.32 4.89 -9.04
N TYR A 4 -0.08 3.62 -8.89
CA TYR A 4 -1.47 3.27 -8.59
C TYR A 4 -2.02 4.01 -7.35
N LEU A 5 -1.30 3.98 -6.22
CA LEU A 5 -1.74 4.65 -4.99
C LEU A 5 -1.70 6.17 -5.13
N ARG A 6 -0.69 6.71 -5.83
CA ARG A 6 -0.56 8.16 -6.10
C ARG A 6 -1.79 8.70 -6.80
N GLU A 7 -2.23 8.07 -7.89
CA GLU A 7 -3.40 8.54 -8.62
C GLU A 7 -4.68 8.46 -7.77
N HIS A 8 -4.84 7.44 -6.92
CA HIS A 8 -5.99 7.37 -6.02
C HIS A 8 -5.94 8.42 -4.91
N ILE A 9 -4.74 8.74 -4.39
CA ILE A 9 -4.58 9.80 -3.39
C ILE A 9 -4.87 11.18 -3.99
N ARG A 10 -4.48 11.43 -5.25
CA ARG A 10 -4.86 12.65 -5.97
C ARG A 10 -6.38 12.79 -6.09
N ALA A 11 -7.06 11.74 -6.52
CA ALA A 11 -8.53 11.74 -6.63
C ALA A 11 -9.22 11.94 -5.27
N MET A 12 -8.68 11.39 -4.17
CA MET A 12 -9.18 11.68 -2.82
C MET A 12 -8.96 13.16 -2.43
N GLY A 13 -7.83 13.75 -2.82
CA GLY A 13 -7.56 15.18 -2.63
C GLY A 13 -8.57 16.07 -3.35
N GLU A 14 -8.92 15.74 -4.60
CA GLU A 14 -9.98 16.41 -5.35
C GLU A 14 -11.34 16.30 -4.65
N ALA A 15 -11.72 15.11 -4.18
CA ALA A 15 -12.97 14.92 -3.44
C ALA A 15 -13.01 15.72 -2.12
N ILE A 16 -11.88 15.84 -1.41
CA ILE A 16 -11.77 16.68 -0.21
C ILE A 16 -11.94 18.16 -0.57
N ALA A 17 -11.35 18.61 -1.69
CA ALA A 17 -11.49 19.97 -2.20
C ALA A 17 -12.95 20.30 -2.58
N ASP A 18 -13.71 19.32 -3.05
CA ASP A 18 -15.15 19.41 -3.30
C ASP A 18 -16.01 19.39 -2.01
N GLY A 19 -15.38 19.33 -0.84
CA GLY A 19 -16.03 19.41 0.47
C GLY A 19 -16.50 18.07 1.05
N ILE A 20 -16.10 16.94 0.47
CA ILE A 20 -16.46 15.61 0.98
C ILE A 20 -15.69 15.33 2.28
N PRO A 21 -16.36 15.00 3.41
CA PRO A 21 -15.70 14.71 4.67
C PRO A 21 -15.10 13.30 4.66
N LEU A 22 -13.83 13.19 4.26
CA LEU A 22 -13.07 11.94 4.29
C LEU A 22 -12.28 11.79 5.61
N MET A 23 -12.64 10.80 6.42
CA MET A 23 -11.98 10.58 7.73
C MET A 23 -10.53 10.08 7.61
N GLY A 24 -10.21 9.34 6.56
CA GLY A 24 -8.88 8.78 6.35
C GLY A 24 -8.83 7.74 5.24
N TYR A 25 -7.64 7.20 5.00
CA TYR A 25 -7.37 6.22 3.97
C TYR A 25 -6.43 5.12 4.49
N THR A 26 -6.86 3.87 4.41
CA THR A 26 -6.09 2.71 4.86
C THR A 26 -5.87 1.74 3.70
N THR A 27 -4.62 1.56 3.30
CA THR A 27 -4.28 0.70 2.16
C THR A 27 -4.51 -0.77 2.50
N TRP A 28 -5.18 -1.50 1.61
CA TRP A 28 -5.36 -2.94 1.77
C TRP A 28 -4.01 -3.68 1.78
N GLY A 29 -3.88 -4.64 2.71
CA GLY A 29 -2.72 -5.53 2.80
C GLY A 29 -1.40 -4.78 2.90
N CYS A 30 -1.25 -3.89 3.90
CA CYS A 30 -0.04 -3.07 4.09
C CYS A 30 1.26 -3.88 4.23
N ILE A 31 1.15 -5.15 4.62
CA ILE A 31 2.17 -6.20 4.56
C ILE A 31 1.68 -7.31 3.62
N ASP A 32 2.58 -7.94 2.86
CA ASP A 32 2.19 -9.06 1.98
C ASP A 32 1.50 -10.17 2.79
N LEU A 33 0.36 -10.62 2.27
CA LEU A 33 -0.56 -11.59 2.88
C LEU A 33 -1.13 -12.51 1.81
N VAL A 34 -1.78 -13.59 2.25
CA VAL A 34 -2.47 -14.55 1.38
C VAL A 34 -3.68 -13.87 0.74
N SER A 35 -3.74 -13.84 -0.58
CA SER A 35 -4.87 -13.21 -1.30
C SER A 35 -6.19 -13.95 -1.01
N ALA A 36 -7.27 -13.19 -0.83
CA ALA A 36 -8.59 -13.80 -0.58
C ALA A 36 -9.14 -14.55 -1.80
N SER A 37 -8.84 -14.07 -3.02
CA SER A 37 -9.41 -14.61 -4.26
C SER A 37 -8.81 -15.95 -4.68
N THR A 38 -7.51 -16.13 -4.46
CA THR A 38 -6.75 -17.24 -5.06
C THR A 38 -5.87 -17.98 -4.05
N GLY A 39 -5.78 -17.51 -2.80
CA GLY A 39 -4.91 -18.14 -1.80
C GLY A 39 -3.42 -17.90 -2.04
N GLU A 40 -3.07 -16.93 -2.87
CA GLU A 40 -1.69 -16.70 -3.34
C GLU A 40 -0.95 -15.69 -2.47
N MET A 41 0.31 -16.00 -2.12
CA MET A 41 1.32 -15.05 -1.64
C MET A 41 1.97 -14.27 -2.79
N SER A 42 2.00 -14.83 -4.00
CA SER A 42 2.57 -14.20 -5.20
C SER A 42 1.79 -12.96 -5.64
N LYS A 43 0.49 -12.91 -5.35
CA LYS A 43 -0.36 -11.71 -5.51
C LYS A 43 -0.15 -10.71 -4.38
N ARG A 44 0.86 -9.86 -4.53
CA ARG A 44 1.40 -9.00 -3.45
C ARG A 44 0.79 -7.60 -3.42
N TYR A 45 0.32 -7.17 -2.25
CA TYR A 45 -0.26 -5.84 -2.03
C TYR A 45 0.64 -4.89 -1.23
N GLY A 46 1.46 -5.41 -0.33
CA GLY A 46 2.00 -4.60 0.76
C GLY A 46 3.16 -3.71 0.42
N PHE A 47 3.43 -2.81 1.37
CA PHE A 47 4.64 -2.02 1.48
C PHE A 47 5.80 -2.82 2.05
N VAL A 48 5.50 -3.86 2.83
CA VAL A 48 6.46 -4.79 3.40
C VAL A 48 6.34 -6.12 2.66
N PHE A 49 7.45 -6.55 2.07
CA PHE A 49 7.59 -7.88 1.48
C PHE A 49 7.70 -8.92 2.59
N VAL A 50 7.05 -10.07 2.40
CA VAL A 50 7.22 -11.25 3.24
C VAL A 50 7.80 -12.36 2.39
N ASP A 51 8.91 -12.92 2.85
CA ASP A 51 9.58 -14.07 2.22
C ASP A 51 8.77 -15.36 2.46
N ARG A 52 7.76 -15.54 1.63
CA ARG A 52 6.93 -16.74 1.55
C ARG A 52 6.41 -16.89 0.12
N ASP A 53 6.47 -18.10 -0.42
CA ASP A 53 5.88 -18.48 -1.71
C ASP A 53 4.46 -19.08 -1.54
N ASP A 54 3.84 -19.45 -2.67
CA ASP A 54 2.47 -20.00 -2.70
C ASP A 54 2.38 -21.44 -2.15
N ALA A 55 3.49 -22.18 -2.16
CA ALA A 55 3.61 -23.51 -1.54
C ALA A 55 3.89 -23.42 -0.03
N GLY A 56 4.07 -22.20 0.50
CA GLY A 56 4.31 -21.93 1.91
C GLY A 56 5.77 -21.98 2.33
N ASN A 57 6.72 -22.13 1.41
CA ASN A 57 8.15 -22.10 1.70
C ASN A 57 8.65 -20.65 1.85
N GLY A 58 9.73 -20.46 2.60
CA GLY A 58 10.37 -19.17 2.82
C GLY A 58 10.68 -18.92 4.30
N THR A 59 11.48 -17.90 4.57
CA THR A 59 11.95 -17.58 5.93
C THR A 59 10.96 -16.73 6.75
N LEU A 60 9.88 -16.25 6.12
CA LEU A 60 9.00 -15.22 6.64
C LEU A 60 9.72 -13.90 6.96
N THR A 61 10.94 -13.67 6.49
CA THR A 61 11.65 -12.40 6.68
C THR A 61 10.84 -11.24 6.08
N ARG A 62 10.83 -10.10 6.78
CA ARG A 62 10.15 -8.88 6.34
C ARG A 62 11.14 -7.89 5.75
N THR A 63 10.89 -7.43 4.54
CA THR A 63 11.75 -6.43 3.86
C THR A 63 10.93 -5.24 3.40
N ARG A 64 11.38 -4.03 3.71
CA ARG A 64 10.73 -2.78 3.29
C ARG A 64 10.89 -2.59 1.78
N LYS A 65 9.78 -2.50 1.04
CA LYS A 65 9.79 -2.19 -0.40
C LYS A 65 10.01 -0.69 -0.61
N LYS A 66 10.32 -0.27 -1.84
CA LYS A 66 10.40 1.16 -2.20
C LYS A 66 9.14 1.94 -1.80
N SER A 67 7.98 1.32 -1.99
CA SER A 67 6.68 1.91 -1.64
C SER A 67 6.49 2.14 -0.14
N PHE A 68 7.25 1.48 0.74
CA PHE A 68 7.24 1.76 2.17
C PHE A 68 7.75 3.18 2.47
N TRP A 69 8.91 3.52 1.90
CA TRP A 69 9.53 4.81 2.11
C TRP A 69 8.74 5.94 1.45
N TRP A 70 8.20 5.68 0.26
CA TRP A 70 7.28 6.59 -0.41
C TRP A 70 6.04 6.87 0.44
N TYR A 71 5.36 5.82 0.94
CA TYR A 71 4.13 6.02 1.73
C TYR A 71 4.40 6.65 3.10
N LYS A 72 5.57 6.38 3.71
CA LYS A 72 6.05 7.11 4.89
C LYS A 72 6.13 8.62 4.62
N LYS A 73 6.66 9.02 3.46
CA LYS A 73 6.77 10.42 3.07
C LYS A 73 5.39 11.07 2.86
N VAL A 74 4.51 10.38 2.14
CA VAL A 74 3.12 10.81 1.93
C VAL A 74 2.41 11.06 3.27
N ILE A 75 2.53 10.15 4.24
CA ILE A 75 1.94 10.35 5.58
C ILE A 75 2.57 11.55 6.28
N ALA A 76 3.91 11.66 6.27
CA ALA A 76 4.62 12.75 6.94
C ALA A 76 4.30 14.13 6.36
N SER A 77 3.97 14.21 5.06
CA SER A 77 3.52 15.42 4.39
C SER A 77 2.01 15.61 4.41
N ASN A 78 1.25 14.76 5.12
CA ASN A 78 -0.21 14.73 5.10
C ASN A 78 -0.82 14.75 3.67
N GLY A 79 -0.21 14.02 2.73
CA GLY A 79 -0.67 13.93 1.34
C GLY A 79 -0.13 14.99 0.38
N GLU A 80 0.62 16.01 0.85
CA GLU A 80 1.14 17.08 -0.02
C GLU A 80 2.30 16.63 -0.94
N ASP A 81 3.14 15.69 -0.48
CA ASP A 81 4.28 15.17 -1.25
C ASP A 81 4.04 13.72 -1.69
N LEU A 82 3.70 13.57 -2.97
CA LEU A 82 3.40 12.28 -3.59
C LEU A 82 4.52 11.74 -4.51
N GLU A 83 5.70 12.37 -4.57
CA GLU A 83 6.76 11.97 -5.51
C GLU A 83 7.78 10.97 -4.98
#